data_AF-A0A5E4VWW4-F1
#
_entry.id   AF-A0A5E4VWW4-F1
#
_cell.length_a   1.000
_cell.length_b   1.000
_cell.length_c   1.000
_cell.angle_alpha   90.00
_cell.angle_beta   90.00
_cell.angle_gamma   90.00
#
_symmetry.space_group_name_H-M   'P 1'
#
loop_
_entity.id
_entity.type
_entity.pdbx_description
1 polymer ?
#
loop_
_entity_poly.entity_id
_entity_poly.type
_entity_poly.pdbx_seq_one_letter_code
_entity_poly.pdbx_strand_id
1 'polypeptide(L)'
;MKKHEEMLRLIRLYKETTGETEVEMHKVAKFANARGWPVPQPKDPMALLAREFTQAARQEFRKDAKTGRPYRANHALYEVHGTQQMVLWVDIDEATRPQMHKSLINRREQMIGDGLQLTLDSDHWNSIHPEEEPIQIPMDLTDDIEWRKNAPDDDKEAA
;
A
#
# COMPACT_ATOMS: atom_id res chain seq x y z
N MET A 1 0.89 21.39 -18.46
CA MET A 1 1.09 19.95 -18.20
C MET A 1 0.90 19.70 -16.71
N LYS A 2 0.46 18.50 -16.33
CA LYS A 2 0.34 18.14 -14.90
C LYS A 2 1.73 17.80 -14.35
N LYS A 3 2.01 18.17 -13.09
CA LYS A 3 3.30 17.90 -12.41
C LYS A 3 3.79 16.45 -12.57
N HIS A 4 2.87 15.48 -12.51
CA HIS A 4 3.17 14.06 -12.71
C HIS A 4 3.75 13.75 -14.10
N GLU A 5 3.19 14.35 -15.16
CA GLU A 5 3.66 14.14 -16.54
C GLU A 5 5.09 14.67 -16.74
N GLU A 6 5.42 15.79 -16.09
CA GLU A 6 6.77 16.36 -16.09
C GLU A 6 7.77 15.47 -15.34
N MET A 7 7.37 14.94 -14.19
CA MET A 7 8.18 13.97 -13.45
C MET A 7 8.45 12.70 -14.26
N LEU A 8 7.44 12.18 -14.98
CA LEU A 8 7.63 11.04 -15.88
C LEU A 8 8.62 11.35 -17.02
N ARG A 9 8.58 12.56 -17.59
CA ARG A 9 9.56 12.99 -18.60
C ARG A 9 10.97 13.04 -18.03
N LEU A 10 11.14 13.53 -16.80
CA LEU A 10 12.45 13.56 -16.14
C LEU A 10 13.00 12.17 -15.84
N ILE A 11 12.14 11.22 -15.47
CA ILE A 11 12.54 9.80 -15.30
C ILE A 11 13.02 9.22 -16.63
N ARG A 12 12.30 9.47 -17.73
CA ARG A 12 12.71 9.03 -19.07
C ARG A 12 14.03 9.64 -19.50
N LEU A 13 14.17 10.97 -19.34
CA LEU A 13 15.41 11.68 -19.63
C LEU A 13 16.59 11.15 -18.81
N TYR A 14 16.37 10.82 -17.53
CA TYR A 14 17.40 10.20 -16.69
C TYR A 14 17.87 8.87 -17.31
N LYS A 15 16.93 7.97 -17.63
CA LYS A 15 17.24 6.66 -18.26
C LYS A 15 18.01 6.83 -19.57
N GLU A 16 17.56 7.76 -20.43
CA GLU A 16 18.22 8.06 -21.71
C GLU A 16 19.63 8.63 -21.52
N THR A 17 19.85 9.44 -20.47
CA THR A 17 21.15 10.08 -20.22
C THR A 17 22.16 9.12 -19.59
N THR A 18 21.72 8.23 -18.70
CA THR A 18 22.62 7.35 -17.94
C THR A 18 22.75 5.95 -18.55
N GLY A 19 21.78 5.52 -19.36
CA GLY A 19 21.64 4.14 -19.81
C GLY A 19 21.13 3.18 -18.74
N GLU A 20 20.84 3.65 -17.51
CA GLU A 20 20.29 2.82 -16.44
C GLU A 20 18.84 2.43 -16.77
N THR A 21 18.55 1.13 -16.80
CA THR A 21 17.19 0.59 -16.96
C THR A 21 16.49 0.41 -15.61
N GLU A 22 17.25 -0.02 -14.61
CA GLU A 22 16.92 -0.08 -13.19
C GLU A 22 17.29 1.25 -12.53
N VAL A 23 16.29 1.99 -12.04
CA VAL A 23 16.49 3.38 -11.62
C VAL A 23 16.17 3.58 -10.15
N GLU A 24 17.15 4.08 -9.42
CA GLU A 24 16.96 4.56 -8.06
C GLU A 24 16.34 5.98 -8.08
N MET A 25 15.13 6.13 -7.53
CA MET A 25 14.41 7.41 -7.56
C MET A 25 15.14 8.55 -6.84
N HIS A 26 16.02 8.24 -5.88
CA HIS A 26 16.85 9.26 -5.22
C HIS A 26 17.89 9.88 -6.19
N LYS A 27 18.46 9.07 -7.09
CA LYS A 27 19.34 9.58 -8.17
C LYS A 27 18.55 10.45 -9.15
N VAL A 28 17.34 10.04 -9.51
CA VAL A 28 16.45 10.85 -10.37
C VAL A 28 16.11 12.18 -9.72
N ALA A 29 15.81 12.20 -8.41
CA ALA A 29 15.53 13.43 -7.69
C ALA A 29 16.73 14.38 -7.70
N LYS A 30 17.95 13.88 -7.47
CA LYS A 30 19.20 14.66 -7.59
C LYS A 30 19.40 15.18 -9.02
N PHE A 31 19.19 14.33 -10.02
CA PHE A 31 19.30 14.68 -11.44
C PHE A 31 18.31 15.78 -11.86
N ALA A 32 17.06 15.69 -11.39
CA ALA A 32 16.01 16.66 -11.62
C ALA A 32 16.33 17.99 -10.93
N ASN A 33 16.73 17.96 -9.66
CA ASN A 33 17.09 19.17 -8.91
C ASN A 33 18.29 19.89 -9.53
N ALA A 34 19.32 19.15 -9.98
CA ALA A 34 20.45 19.73 -10.71
C ALA A 34 20.04 20.41 -12.03
N ARG A 35 18.85 20.11 -12.57
CA ARG A 35 18.25 20.72 -13.77
C ARG A 35 17.18 21.77 -13.43
N GLY A 36 17.14 22.23 -12.18
CA GLY A 36 16.22 23.29 -11.74
C GLY A 36 14.84 22.80 -11.31
N TRP A 37 14.61 21.49 -11.18
CA TRP A 37 13.36 21.00 -10.60
C TRP A 37 13.29 21.38 -9.11
N PRO A 38 12.21 22.04 -8.65
CA PRO A 38 12.14 22.55 -7.28
C PRO A 38 12.05 21.41 -6.26
N VAL A 39 12.79 21.55 -5.17
CA VAL A 39 12.62 20.70 -3.98
C VAL A 39 11.26 20.96 -3.32
N PRO A 40 10.57 19.92 -2.82
CA PRO A 40 9.31 20.11 -2.14
C PRO A 40 9.49 20.91 -0.85
N GLN A 41 8.51 21.73 -0.51
CA GLN A 41 8.48 22.43 0.78
C GLN A 41 8.31 21.42 1.93
N PRO A 42 8.84 21.74 3.13
CA PRO A 42 8.56 20.96 4.33
C PRO A 42 7.06 20.79 4.53
N LYS A 43 6.64 19.59 4.90
CA LYS A 43 5.24 19.30 5.19
C LYS A 43 4.83 19.95 6.51
N ASP A 44 3.57 20.32 6.63
CA ASP A 44 2.97 20.80 7.89
C ASP A 44 3.26 19.82 9.04
N PRO A 45 3.88 20.26 10.15
CA PRO A 45 4.18 19.41 11.30
C PRO A 45 2.94 18.70 11.89
N MET A 46 1.79 19.37 11.92
CA MET A 46 0.56 18.75 12.45
C MET A 46 0.07 17.62 11.54
N ALA A 47 0.14 17.82 10.22
CA ALA A 47 -0.14 16.75 9.26
C ALA A 47 0.85 15.59 9.33
N LEU A 48 2.10 15.82 9.73
CA LEU A 48 3.07 14.75 9.99
C LEU A 48 2.70 13.96 11.25
N LEU A 49 2.44 14.65 12.36
CA LEU A 49 2.03 14.02 13.62
C LEU A 49 0.73 13.21 13.45
N ALA A 50 -0.26 13.73 12.71
CA ALA A 50 -1.49 12.98 12.41
C ALA A 50 -1.23 11.68 11.62
N ARG A 51 -0.21 11.67 10.74
CA ARG A 51 0.21 10.45 10.04
C ARG A 51 0.89 9.45 10.96
N GLU A 52 1.66 9.91 11.95
CA GLU A 52 2.26 9.05 12.96
C GLU A 52 1.19 8.36 13.82
N PHE A 53 0.18 9.10 14.30
CA PHE A 53 -0.97 8.48 14.99
C PHE A 53 -1.72 7.48 14.10
N THR A 54 -1.90 7.82 12.83
CA THR A 54 -2.50 6.91 11.84
C THR A 54 -1.68 5.63 11.64
N GLN A 55 -0.34 5.72 11.70
CA GLN A 55 0.54 4.54 11.64
C GLN A 55 0.45 3.72 12.93
N ALA A 56 0.47 4.36 14.09
CA ALA A 56 0.31 3.71 15.39
C ALA A 56 -1.02 2.93 15.47
N ALA A 57 -2.14 3.56 15.06
CA ALA A 57 -3.45 2.91 15.03
C ALA A 57 -3.46 1.62 14.17
N ARG A 58 -2.74 1.60 13.03
CA ARG A 58 -2.62 0.40 12.18
C ARG A 58 -1.78 -0.72 12.78
N GLN A 59 -0.87 -0.39 13.69
CA GLN A 59 0.08 -1.31 14.31
C GLN A 59 -0.43 -1.86 15.66
N GLU A 60 -1.52 -1.34 16.19
CA GLU A 60 -2.13 -1.92 17.37
C GLU A 60 -2.85 -3.24 17.01
N PHE A 61 -2.26 -4.34 17.44
CA PHE A 61 -2.84 -5.67 17.39
C PHE A 61 -3.16 -6.15 18.80
N ARG A 62 -4.31 -6.79 18.95
CA ARG A 62 -4.71 -7.52 20.16
C ARG A 62 -4.90 -9.00 19.82
N LYS A 63 -4.94 -9.87 20.82
CA LYS A 63 -5.17 -11.31 20.63
C LYS A 63 -6.62 -11.67 21.00
N ASP A 64 -7.29 -12.40 20.12
CA ASP A 64 -8.63 -12.89 20.38
C ASP A 64 -8.60 -13.92 21.52
N ALA A 65 -9.44 -13.72 22.55
CA ALA A 65 -9.38 -14.52 23.77
C ALA A 65 -9.73 -16.01 23.56
N LYS A 66 -10.45 -16.36 22.48
CA LYS A 66 -10.89 -17.73 22.20
C LYS A 66 -9.90 -18.49 21.31
N THR A 67 -9.39 -17.82 20.29
CA THR A 67 -8.54 -18.43 19.26
C THR A 67 -7.05 -18.14 19.46
N GLY A 68 -6.71 -17.14 20.29
CA GLY A 68 -5.35 -16.65 20.49
C GLY A 68 -4.78 -15.87 19.29
N ARG A 69 -5.55 -15.73 18.20
CA ARG A 69 -5.07 -15.12 16.94
C ARG A 69 -4.98 -13.60 17.05
N PRO A 70 -3.96 -12.97 16.44
CA PRO A 70 -3.88 -11.52 16.40
C PRO A 70 -4.97 -10.93 15.50
N TYR A 71 -5.55 -9.82 15.94
CA TYR A 71 -6.47 -8.99 15.16
C TYR A 71 -6.11 -7.50 15.32
N ARG A 72 -6.44 -6.68 14.32
CA ARG A 72 -6.21 -5.23 14.40
C ARG A 72 -7.24 -4.59 15.32
N ALA A 73 -6.79 -3.79 16.27
CA ALA A 73 -7.68 -3.04 17.17
C ALA A 73 -8.42 -1.94 16.41
N ASN A 74 -7.70 -1.12 15.65
CA ASN A 74 -8.26 0.07 15.01
C ASN A 74 -8.60 -0.14 13.53
N HIS A 75 -9.77 0.36 13.13
CA HIS A 75 -10.34 0.22 11.81
C HIS A 75 -10.64 1.58 11.17
N ALA A 76 -10.13 1.77 9.95
CA ALA A 76 -10.38 2.98 9.17
C ALA A 76 -11.77 2.96 8.52
N LEU A 77 -12.47 4.09 8.61
CA LEU A 77 -13.77 4.36 8.00
C LEU A 77 -13.64 5.59 7.09
N TYR A 78 -13.80 5.37 5.79
CA TYR A 78 -13.78 6.46 4.82
C TYR A 78 -15.16 7.11 4.73
N GLU A 79 -15.24 8.41 4.99
CA GLU A 79 -16.46 9.20 4.87
C GLU A 79 -16.23 10.37 3.92
N VAL A 80 -17.27 10.69 3.16
CA VAL A 80 -17.28 11.86 2.28
C VAL A 80 -18.22 12.87 2.90
N HIS A 81 -17.68 13.98 3.37
CA HIS A 81 -18.45 15.13 3.83
C HIS A 81 -18.31 16.25 2.80
N GLY A 82 -19.35 16.45 2.00
CA GLY A 82 -19.34 17.40 0.89
C GLY A 82 -18.29 17.01 -0.16
N THR A 83 -17.28 17.86 -0.35
CA THR A 83 -16.17 17.62 -1.29
C THR A 83 -14.93 17.01 -0.65
N GLN A 84 -14.93 16.81 0.67
CA GLN A 84 -13.76 16.31 1.40
C GLN A 84 -13.96 14.84 1.81
N GLN A 85 -12.97 14.02 1.49
CA GLN A 85 -12.86 12.67 2.04
C GLN A 85 -12.08 12.71 3.35
N MET A 86 -12.67 12.18 4.41
CA MET A 86 -12.05 12.05 5.72
C MET A 86 -11.95 10.58 6.12
N VAL A 87 -10.93 10.29 6.93
CA VAL A 87 -10.69 8.96 7.49
C VAL A 87 -10.94 9.03 8.98
N LEU A 88 -12.00 8.37 9.42
CA LEU A 88 -12.28 8.15 10.83
C LEU A 88 -11.69 6.81 11.27
N TRP A 89 -11.43 6.67 12.56
CA TRP A 89 -10.93 5.45 13.17
C TRP A 89 -11.88 5.00 14.26
N VAL A 90 -12.10 3.70 14.34
CA VAL A 90 -12.92 3.08 15.38
C VAL A 90 -12.22 1.83 15.90
N ASP A 91 -12.30 1.59 17.20
CA ASP A 91 -11.87 0.34 17.81
C ASP A 91 -12.87 -0.78 17.47
N ILE A 92 -12.39 -1.95 17.06
CA ILE A 92 -13.24 -3.09 16.65
C ILE A 92 -14.18 -3.59 17.76
N ASP A 93 -13.78 -3.45 19.03
CA ASP A 93 -14.58 -3.88 20.19
C ASP A 93 -15.63 -2.83 20.59
N GLU A 94 -15.50 -1.59 20.11
CA GLU A 94 -16.47 -0.50 20.31
C GLU A 94 -17.34 -0.24 19.08
N ALA A 95 -16.92 -0.75 17.91
CA ALA A 95 -17.55 -0.48 16.63
C ALA A 95 -18.93 -1.15 16.49
N THR A 96 -19.85 -0.44 15.85
CA THR A 96 -21.13 -1.02 15.44
C THR A 96 -20.95 -1.96 14.24
N ARG A 97 -21.88 -2.92 14.07
CA ARG A 97 -21.86 -3.84 12.92
C ARG A 97 -21.78 -3.12 11.56
N PRO A 98 -22.53 -2.03 11.29
CA PRO A 98 -22.40 -1.30 10.02
C PRO A 98 -21.02 -0.68 9.81
N GLN A 99 -20.40 -0.12 10.87
CA GLN A 99 -19.06 0.43 10.79
C GLN A 99 -18.03 -0.65 10.43
N MET A 100 -18.06 -1.78 11.14
CA MET A 100 -17.14 -2.89 10.85
C MET A 100 -17.35 -3.48 9.46
N HIS A 101 -18.60 -3.69 9.05
CA HIS A 101 -18.90 -4.18 7.71
C HIS A 101 -18.33 -3.24 6.64
N LYS A 102 -18.53 -1.92 6.78
CA LYS A 102 -17.95 -0.92 5.88
C LYS A 102 -16.41 -0.99 5.86
N SER A 103 -15.76 -1.08 7.02
CA SER A 103 -14.30 -1.16 7.10
C SER A 103 -13.75 -2.41 6.40
N LEU A 104 -14.36 -3.57 6.65
CA LEU A 104 -13.95 -4.84 6.06
C LEU A 104 -14.15 -4.87 4.55
N ILE A 105 -15.27 -4.36 4.03
CA ILE A 105 -15.49 -4.25 2.58
C ILE A 105 -14.47 -3.29 1.94
N ASN A 106 -14.18 -2.13 2.55
CA ASN A 106 -13.16 -1.23 2.02
C ASN A 106 -11.77 -1.90 1.93
N ARG A 107 -11.41 -2.73 2.92
CA ARG A 107 -10.15 -3.49 2.88
C ARG A 107 -10.18 -4.57 1.80
N ARG A 108 -11.32 -5.24 1.61
CA ARG A 108 -11.51 -6.19 0.51
C ARG A 108 -11.34 -5.51 -0.85
N GLU A 109 -11.93 -4.34 -1.06
CA GLU A 109 -11.76 -3.59 -2.31
C GLU A 109 -10.32 -3.14 -2.55
N GLN A 110 -9.56 -2.81 -1.49
CA GLN A 110 -8.12 -2.56 -1.60
C GLN A 110 -7.38 -3.81 -2.11
N MET A 111 -7.67 -4.99 -1.54
CA MET A 111 -7.07 -6.25 -1.98
C MET A 111 -7.39 -6.56 -3.44
N ILE A 112 -8.62 -6.27 -3.89
CA ILE A 112 -9.03 -6.46 -5.29
C ILE A 112 -8.27 -5.50 -6.21
N GLY A 113 -8.13 -4.24 -5.83
CA GLY A 113 -7.38 -3.26 -6.62
C GLY A 113 -5.93 -3.67 -6.81
N ASP A 114 -5.28 -4.10 -5.72
CA ASP A 114 -3.89 -4.58 -5.76
C ASP A 114 -3.76 -5.85 -6.62
N GLY A 115 -4.68 -6.81 -6.44
CA GLY A 115 -4.70 -8.04 -7.23
C GLY A 115 -4.95 -7.81 -8.71
N LEU A 116 -5.90 -6.94 -9.07
CA LEU A 116 -6.19 -6.58 -10.45
C LEU A 116 -4.96 -5.98 -11.14
N GLN A 117 -4.29 -5.02 -10.50
CA GLN A 117 -3.11 -4.40 -11.09
C GLN A 117 -1.99 -5.42 -11.30
N LEU A 118 -1.73 -6.28 -10.29
CA LEU A 118 -0.73 -7.34 -10.39
C LEU A 118 -1.01 -8.31 -11.56
N THR A 119 -2.27 -8.72 -11.73
CA THR A 119 -2.68 -9.59 -12.85
C THR A 119 -2.44 -8.90 -14.19
N LEU A 120 -2.92 -7.67 -14.37
CA LEU A 120 -2.76 -6.91 -15.61
C LEU A 120 -1.28 -6.68 -15.96
N ASP A 121 -0.44 -6.43 -14.95
CA ASP A 121 1.00 -6.26 -15.14
C ASP A 121 1.65 -7.57 -15.61
N SER A 122 1.27 -8.71 -15.02
CA SER A 122 1.77 -10.03 -15.44
C SER A 122 1.29 -10.42 -16.84
N ASP A 123 0.02 -10.12 -17.17
CA ASP A 123 -0.58 -10.38 -18.48
C ASP A 123 0.13 -9.58 -19.56
N HIS A 124 0.40 -8.30 -19.29
CA HIS A 124 1.13 -7.45 -20.22
C HIS A 124 2.57 -7.92 -20.42
N TRP A 125 3.28 -8.27 -19.34
CA TRP A 125 4.65 -8.79 -19.42
C TRP A 125 4.73 -10.07 -20.25
N ASN A 126 3.86 -11.04 -19.96
CA ASN A 126 3.78 -12.30 -20.70
C ASN A 126 3.40 -12.06 -22.17
N SER A 127 2.51 -11.10 -22.46
CA SER A 127 2.12 -10.76 -23.84
C SER A 127 3.26 -10.21 -24.69
N ILE A 128 4.24 -9.52 -24.09
CA ILE A 128 5.38 -8.94 -24.83
C ILE A 128 6.63 -9.84 -24.80
N HIS A 129 6.61 -10.94 -24.01
CA HIS A 129 7.66 -11.97 -23.95
C HIS A 129 7.10 -13.37 -24.26
N PRO A 130 6.53 -13.61 -25.45
CA PRO A 130 5.87 -14.87 -25.78
C PRO A 130 6.81 -16.09 -25.89
N GLU A 131 8.11 -15.83 -26.03
CA GLU A 131 9.14 -16.88 -26.14
C GLU A 131 9.68 -17.34 -24.77
N GLU A 132 9.29 -16.65 -23.69
CA GLU A 132 9.68 -16.99 -22.32
C GLU A 132 8.58 -17.82 -21.63
N GLU A 133 8.96 -18.60 -20.61
CA GLU A 133 7.98 -19.30 -19.79
C GLU A 133 7.07 -18.26 -19.09
N PRO A 134 5.74 -18.32 -19.26
CA PRO A 134 4.85 -17.32 -18.69
C PRO A 134 4.96 -17.24 -17.17
N ILE A 135 5.03 -16.02 -16.64
CA ILE A 135 4.95 -15.80 -15.20
C ILE A 135 3.51 -16.08 -14.76
N GLN A 136 3.32 -17.13 -13.95
CA GLN A 136 2.03 -17.50 -13.38
C GLN A 136 1.94 -17.07 -11.92
N ILE A 137 0.94 -16.23 -11.61
CA ILE A 137 0.66 -15.76 -10.25
C ILE A 137 -0.79 -16.14 -9.89
N PRO A 138 -1.00 -17.26 -9.17
CA PRO A 138 -2.33 -17.65 -8.71
C PRO A 138 -2.94 -16.58 -7.81
N MET A 139 -4.16 -16.14 -8.14
CA MET A 139 -4.87 -15.10 -7.39
C MET A 139 -5.94 -15.65 -6.43
N ASP A 140 -6.14 -16.97 -6.42
CA ASP A 140 -6.90 -17.62 -5.36
C ASP A 140 -6.00 -17.77 -4.13
N LEU A 141 -6.19 -16.87 -3.17
CA LEU A 141 -5.39 -16.78 -1.95
C LEU A 141 -6.00 -17.59 -0.79
N THR A 142 -7.01 -18.42 -1.03
CA THR A 142 -7.74 -19.14 0.02
C THR A 142 -6.79 -20.00 0.86
N ASP A 143 -5.99 -20.84 0.19
CA ASP A 143 -5.05 -21.73 0.87
C ASP A 143 -3.88 -20.97 1.51
N ASP A 144 -3.36 -19.92 0.86
CA ASP A 144 -2.31 -19.06 1.42
C ASP A 144 -2.74 -18.43 2.76
N ILE A 145 -3.99 -17.97 2.83
CA ILE A 145 -4.55 -17.38 4.05
C ILE A 145 -4.72 -18.46 5.13
N GLU A 146 -5.26 -19.62 4.79
CA GLU A 146 -5.43 -20.71 5.76
C GLU A 146 -4.09 -21.25 6.26
N TRP A 147 -3.08 -21.36 5.41
CA TRP A 147 -1.73 -21.72 5.84
C TRP A 147 -1.18 -20.69 6.84
N ARG A 148 -1.26 -19.39 6.55
CA ARG A 148 -0.79 -18.35 7.47
C ARG A 148 -1.56 -18.31 8.80
N LYS A 149 -2.85 -18.67 8.81
CA LYS A 149 -3.64 -18.78 10.05
C LYS A 149 -3.25 -19.96 10.93
N ASN A 150 -2.50 -20.93 10.39
CA ASN A 150 -2.06 -22.14 11.08
C ASN A 150 -0.53 -22.23 11.22
N ALA A 151 0.21 -21.28 10.64
CA ALA A 151 1.65 -21.16 10.85
C ALA A 151 1.94 -20.88 12.34
N PRO A 152 3.01 -21.46 12.93
CA PRO A 152 3.44 -21.11 14.26
C PRO A 152 3.69 -19.60 14.38
N ASP A 153 3.32 -18.99 15.51
CA ASP A 153 3.75 -17.61 15.81
C ASP A 153 5.29 -17.59 15.85
N ASP A 154 5.93 -16.87 14.91
CA ASP A 154 7.38 -16.63 14.88
C ASP A 154 7.88 -15.86 16.13
N ASP A 155 6.97 -15.32 16.95
CA ASP A 155 7.25 -14.55 18.16
C ASP A 155 7.71 -15.40 19.37
N LYS A 156 8.02 -16.70 19.19
CA LYS A 156 8.55 -17.54 20.28
C LYS A 156 10.06 -17.41 20.54
N GLU A 157 10.81 -16.62 19.77
CA GLU A 157 12.28 -16.49 19.92
C GLU A 157 12.79 -15.11 20.40
N ALA A 158 11.95 -14.26 20.98
CA ALA A 158 12.42 -13.01 21.60
C ALA A 158 11.81 -12.77 22.98
N ALA A 159 12.21 -13.57 23.97
CA ALA A 159 12.01 -13.31 25.39
C ALA A 159 13.25 -13.70 26.19
#